data_AF-A0A485C2D5-F1
#
_entry.id   AF-A0A485C2D5-F1
#
_cell.length_a   1.000
_cell.length_b   1.000
_cell.length_c   1.000
_cell.angle_alpha   90.00
_cell.angle_beta   90.00
_cell.angle_gamma   90.00
#
_symmetry.space_group_name_H-M   'P 1'
#
loop_
_entity.id
_entity.type
_entity.pdbx_description
1 polymer ?
#
loop_
_entity_poly.entity_id
_entity_poly.type
_entity_poly.pdbx_seq_one_letter_code
_entity_poly.pdbx_strand_id
1 'polypeptide(L)'
;MTAQWIEEVAVTCRTFGTDYLDIIVDQAGLNFSVIPALNALSVEWQSLYHGLPEAFIVDDAPLVARITLDDLQQMQWLKDMSQQVVVQAPLLLLCSHWPFSALSGWLTQCMDILQEGRSGILRFYDTRILPLLFTHVLSEEQQKPLLRPVLFWAWQDMDGNARGIKGSGTPQTRDEKPHKINLSDRQLEHLMCVCDVMALLSHRAPPAGRYASQQALFSDCYQGMVEATNHGIILDEAREAWVMKKWLAA
;
A
#
# COMPACT_ATOMS: atom_id res chain seq x y z
N MET A 1 9.01 18.82 -4.35
CA MET A 1 7.55 18.61 -4.41
C MET A 1 6.98 19.04 -3.07
N THR A 2 5.95 19.87 -3.07
CA THR A 2 5.34 20.39 -1.84
C THR A 2 4.65 19.26 -1.08
N ALA A 3 4.82 19.17 0.24
CA ALA A 3 4.11 18.21 1.09
C ALA A 3 2.63 18.60 1.31
N GLN A 4 2.03 19.26 0.32
CA GLN A 4 0.67 19.80 0.35
C GLN A 4 -0.37 18.68 0.48
N TRP A 5 -0.10 17.51 -0.10
CA TRP A 5 -0.99 16.36 -0.01
C TRP A 5 -1.19 15.85 1.43
N ILE A 6 -0.16 15.95 2.29
CA ILE A 6 -0.28 15.62 3.72
C ILE A 6 -1.28 16.56 4.40
N GLU A 7 -1.23 17.86 4.07
CA GLU A 7 -2.16 18.86 4.62
C GLU A 7 -3.59 18.63 4.13
N GLU A 8 -3.77 18.28 2.85
CA GLU A 8 -5.09 17.93 2.30
C GLU A 8 -5.69 16.71 3.02
N VAL A 9 -4.86 15.71 3.32
CA VAL A 9 -5.26 14.55 4.11
C VAL A 9 -5.56 14.93 5.57
N ALA A 10 -4.77 15.80 6.19
CA ALA A 10 -5.01 16.29 7.55
C ALA A 10 -6.33 17.07 7.66
N VAL A 11 -6.65 17.94 6.69
CA VAL A 11 -7.93 18.64 6.60
C VAL A 11 -9.09 17.65 6.47
N THR A 12 -8.90 16.59 5.69
CA THR A 12 -9.89 15.51 5.53
C THR A 12 -10.12 14.78 6.86
N CYS A 13 -9.06 14.46 7.61
CA CYS A 13 -9.17 13.88 8.96
C CYS A 13 -10.00 14.75 9.91
N ARG A 14 -9.72 16.06 9.96
CA ARG A 14 -10.50 17.02 10.77
C ARG A 14 -11.96 17.09 10.36
N THR A 15 -12.25 16.96 9.07
CA THR A 15 -13.62 16.90 8.55
C THR A 15 -14.37 15.65 9.05
N PHE A 16 -13.67 14.55 9.29
CA PHE A 16 -14.19 13.35 9.95
C PHE A 16 -14.15 13.40 11.48
N GLY A 17 -13.75 14.54 12.06
CA GLY A 17 -13.72 14.75 13.51
C GLY A 17 -12.53 14.12 14.22
N THR A 18 -11.44 13.81 13.52
CA THR A 18 -10.19 13.34 14.13
C THR A 18 -9.13 14.44 14.13
N ASP A 19 -8.36 14.52 15.21
CA ASP A 19 -7.20 15.40 15.40
C ASP A 19 -5.88 14.65 15.19
N TYR A 20 -5.94 13.42 14.69
CA TYR A 20 -4.80 12.59 14.32
C TYR A 20 -4.96 12.00 12.91
N LEU A 21 -3.84 11.51 12.41
CA LEU A 21 -3.68 10.76 11.17
C LEU A 21 -2.84 9.52 11.45
N ASP A 22 -3.29 8.36 10.98
CA ASP A 22 -2.52 7.12 11.09
C ASP A 22 -1.68 6.94 9.81
N ILE A 23 -0.48 6.39 9.96
CA ILE A 23 0.43 6.10 8.85
C ILE A 23 0.89 4.66 8.91
N ILE A 24 1.17 4.05 7.77
CA ILE A 24 1.99 2.86 7.64
C ILE A 24 3.27 3.21 6.89
N VAL A 25 4.40 2.75 7.42
CA VAL A 25 5.72 2.87 6.80
C VAL A 25 6.34 1.48 6.70
N ASP A 26 6.51 0.96 5.48
CA ASP A 26 7.26 -0.29 5.26
C ASP A 26 8.77 -0.01 5.23
N GLN A 27 9.44 -0.34 6.34
CA GLN A 27 10.85 -0.01 6.54
C GLN A 27 11.79 -0.78 5.62
N ALA A 28 11.37 -1.92 5.07
CA ALA A 28 12.20 -2.65 4.09
C ALA A 28 12.40 -1.86 2.77
N GLY A 29 11.56 -0.87 2.50
CA GLY A 29 11.76 0.09 1.40
C GLY A 29 12.72 1.22 1.74
N LEU A 30 13.23 1.28 2.98
CA LEU A 30 14.08 2.35 3.49
C LEU A 30 15.49 1.84 3.76
N ASN A 31 16.47 2.75 3.66
CA ASN A 31 17.85 2.48 4.06
C ASN A 31 18.10 2.81 5.54
N PHE A 32 17.05 3.08 6.32
CA PHE A 32 17.11 3.47 7.73
C PHE A 32 15.82 3.08 8.46
N SER A 33 15.94 2.84 9.77
CA SER A 33 14.80 2.61 10.67
C SER A 33 14.17 3.94 11.08
N VAL A 34 12.84 4.03 11.03
CA VAL A 34 12.09 5.22 11.49
C VAL A 34 11.84 5.20 13.00
N ILE A 35 12.06 4.05 13.66
CA ILE A 35 11.80 3.84 15.09
C ILE A 35 12.46 4.89 15.98
N PRO A 36 13.75 5.26 15.80
CA PRO A 36 14.38 6.28 16.64
C PRO A 36 13.66 7.63 16.58
N ALA A 37 13.20 8.02 15.39
CA ALA A 37 12.47 9.28 15.20
C ALA A 37 11.08 9.21 15.84
N LEU A 38 10.34 8.10 15.64
CA LEU A 38 9.04 7.88 16.28
C LEU A 38 9.15 7.97 17.81
N ASN A 39 10.16 7.33 18.40
CA ASN A 39 10.41 7.39 19.84
C ASN A 39 10.79 8.79 20.32
N ALA A 40 11.68 9.50 19.61
CA ALA A 40 12.10 10.85 19.97
C ALA A 40 10.94 11.85 19.93
N LEU A 41 9.98 11.65 19.02
CA LEU A 41 8.78 12.47 18.86
C LEU A 41 7.60 12.02 19.73
N SER A 42 7.80 10.98 20.57
CA SER A 42 6.74 10.38 21.39
C SER A 42 5.49 9.97 20.58
N VAL A 43 5.71 9.51 19.34
CA VAL A 43 4.64 9.00 18.47
C VAL A 43 4.23 7.62 18.96
N GLU A 44 2.93 7.38 19.07
CA GLU A 44 2.41 6.03 19.32
C GLU A 44 2.60 5.18 18.06
N TRP A 45 3.27 4.03 18.18
CA TRP A 45 3.55 3.14 17.04
C TRP A 45 3.55 1.66 17.43
N GLN A 46 3.33 0.79 16.45
CA GLN A 46 3.43 -0.66 16.59
C GLN A 46 3.94 -1.30 15.30
N SER A 47 4.79 -2.32 15.41
CA SER A 47 5.11 -3.20 14.28
C SER A 47 3.89 -4.03 13.88
N LEU A 48 3.58 -4.08 12.59
CA LEU A 48 2.53 -4.95 12.05
C LEU A 48 2.96 -6.43 12.01
N TYR A 49 4.17 -6.76 12.46
CA TYR A 49 4.61 -8.14 12.73
C TYR A 49 4.46 -8.55 14.19
N HIS A 50 3.90 -7.67 15.04
CA HIS A 50 3.74 -7.97 16.45
C HIS A 50 2.90 -9.25 16.68
N GLY A 51 3.50 -10.26 17.31
CA GLY A 51 2.85 -11.56 17.55
C GLY A 51 2.84 -12.52 16.36
N LEU A 52 3.46 -12.14 15.23
CA LEU A 52 3.71 -13.03 14.08
C LEU A 52 5.09 -13.69 14.18
N PRO A 53 5.36 -14.79 13.44
CA PRO A 53 6.69 -15.42 13.40
C PRO A 53 7.82 -14.45 13.02
N GLU A 54 7.53 -13.43 12.22
CA GLU A 54 8.45 -12.40 11.72
C GLU A 54 8.72 -11.28 12.73
N ALA A 55 8.20 -11.35 13.96
CA ALA A 55 8.38 -10.30 14.98
C ALA A 55 9.86 -9.96 15.30
N PHE A 56 10.81 -10.84 14.96
CA PHE A 56 12.24 -10.65 15.21
C PHE A 56 12.92 -9.65 14.27
N ILE A 57 12.31 -9.28 13.14
CA ILE A 57 12.86 -8.31 12.16
C ILE A 57 12.17 -6.95 12.25
N VAL A 58 12.11 -6.37 13.46
CA VAL A 58 11.37 -5.12 13.71
C VAL A 58 11.88 -3.93 12.87
N ASP A 59 13.19 -3.85 12.60
CA ASP A 59 13.79 -2.77 11.83
C ASP A 59 13.43 -2.82 10.34
N ASP A 60 13.02 -3.98 9.83
CA ASP A 60 12.55 -4.17 8.46
C ASP A 60 11.02 -4.27 8.39
N ALA A 61 10.32 -4.33 9.53
CA ALA A 61 8.88 -4.54 9.57
C ALA A 61 8.11 -3.29 9.14
N PRO A 62 6.93 -3.44 8.51
CA PRO A 62 6.00 -2.34 8.36
C PRO A 62 5.48 -1.91 9.73
N LEU A 63 5.54 -0.60 9.99
CA LEU A 63 5.08 0.01 11.22
C LEU A 63 3.80 0.79 10.97
N VAL A 64 2.84 0.67 11.88
CA VAL A 64 1.73 1.63 11.98
C VAL A 64 2.06 2.64 13.07
N ALA A 65 1.78 3.92 12.82
CA ALA A 65 2.03 5.01 13.76
C ALA A 65 0.92 6.07 13.70
N ARG A 66 0.65 6.75 14.82
CA ARG A 66 -0.39 7.77 14.94
C ARG A 66 0.22 9.16 15.14
N ILE A 67 0.00 10.02 14.16
CA ILE A 67 0.51 11.39 14.12
C ILE A 67 -0.58 12.35 14.60
N THR A 68 -0.27 13.13 15.62
CA THR A 68 -1.14 14.20 16.13
C THR A 68 -1.05 15.40 15.20
N LEU A 69 -2.18 15.86 14.65
CA LEU A 69 -2.21 16.92 13.64
C LEU A 69 -1.84 18.31 14.19
N ASP A 70 -2.02 18.53 15.49
CA ASP A 70 -1.64 19.77 16.17
C ASP A 70 -0.17 19.76 16.68
N ASP A 71 0.51 18.61 16.60
CA ASP A 71 1.94 18.51 16.92
C ASP A 71 2.78 18.90 15.70
N LEU A 72 3.34 20.10 15.75
CA LEU A 72 4.16 20.64 14.65
C LEU A 72 5.41 19.82 14.36
N GLN A 73 6.01 19.17 15.37
CA GLN A 73 7.22 18.38 15.16
C GLN A 73 6.88 17.06 14.47
N GLN A 74 5.80 16.39 14.90
CA GLN A 74 5.35 15.16 14.25
C GLN A 74 4.89 15.42 12.81
N MET A 75 4.14 16.50 12.58
CA MET A 75 3.70 16.88 11.23
C MET A 75 4.87 17.28 10.33
N GLN A 76 5.87 18.00 10.84
CA GLN A 76 7.06 18.32 10.06
C GLN A 76 7.85 17.07 9.69
N TRP A 77 8.04 16.15 10.65
CA TRP A 77 8.69 14.87 10.40
C TRP A 77 7.98 14.05 9.31
N LEU A 78 6.64 13.96 9.36
CA LEU A 78 5.87 13.26 8.33
C LEU A 78 6.05 13.88 6.94
N LYS A 79 6.05 15.22 6.85
CA LYS A 79 6.29 15.93 5.58
C LYS A 79 7.69 15.66 5.04
N ASP A 80 8.71 15.74 5.88
CA ASP A 80 10.11 15.49 5.47
C ASP A 80 10.29 14.04 5.02
N MET A 81 9.73 13.09 5.76
CA MET A 81 9.75 11.67 5.40
C MET A 81 9.02 11.44 4.07
N SER A 82 7.84 12.04 3.84
CA SER A 82 7.10 11.90 2.58
C SER A 82 7.92 12.34 1.36
N GLN A 83 8.80 13.33 1.52
CA GLN A 83 9.69 13.82 0.46
C GLN A 83 10.90 12.91 0.25
N GLN A 84 11.41 12.28 1.30
CA GLN A 84 12.57 11.38 1.22
C GLN A 84 12.23 10.06 0.53
N VAL A 85 10.97 9.62 0.62
CA VAL A 85 10.55 8.27 0.22
C VAL A 85 9.73 8.24 -1.08
N VAL A 86 9.72 9.33 -1.86
CA VAL A 86 8.88 9.45 -3.07
C VAL A 86 9.17 8.36 -4.10
N VAL A 87 10.42 7.92 -4.23
CA VAL A 87 10.82 6.94 -5.26
C VAL A 87 10.33 5.53 -4.90
N GLN A 88 10.59 5.10 -3.66
CA GLN A 88 10.21 3.77 -3.17
C GLN A 88 8.72 3.69 -2.79
N ALA A 89 8.10 4.82 -2.45
CA ALA A 89 6.72 4.95 -2.01
C ALA A 89 6.28 3.95 -0.90
N PRO A 90 7.03 3.79 0.21
CA PRO A 90 6.67 2.91 1.31
C PRO A 90 5.67 3.54 2.31
N LEU A 91 5.25 4.79 2.07
CA LEU A 91 4.36 5.55 2.95
C LEU A 91 2.90 5.41 2.51
N LEU A 92 2.06 4.96 3.43
CA LEU A 92 0.60 4.91 3.28
C LEU A 92 -0.04 5.69 4.42
N LEU A 93 -1.04 6.51 4.10
CA LEU A 93 -1.82 7.25 5.08
C LEU A 93 -3.19 6.60 5.24
N LEU A 94 -3.74 6.69 6.44
CA LEU A 94 -5.10 6.24 6.74
C LEU A 94 -5.72 7.06 7.87
N CYS A 95 -7.04 7.16 7.85
CA CYS A 95 -7.80 7.74 8.95
C CYS A 95 -8.74 6.69 9.51
N SER A 96 -8.84 6.59 10.83
CA SER A 96 -9.70 5.63 11.52
C SER A 96 -10.29 6.28 12.78
N HIS A 97 -11.50 5.87 13.17
CA HIS A 97 -12.05 6.18 14.50
C HIS A 97 -11.68 5.14 15.56
N TRP A 98 -10.96 4.08 15.18
CA TRP A 98 -10.62 3.01 16.11
C TRP A 98 -9.52 3.47 17.08
N PRO A 99 -9.59 3.03 18.35
CA PRO A 99 -8.46 3.14 19.27
C PRO A 99 -7.21 2.54 18.63
N PHE A 100 -6.05 3.15 18.88
CA PHE A 100 -4.81 2.77 18.20
C PHE A 100 -4.47 1.27 18.37
N SER A 101 -4.58 0.74 19.58
CA SER A 101 -4.35 -0.68 19.88
C SER A 101 -5.30 -1.63 19.13
N ALA A 102 -6.55 -1.23 18.93
CA ALA A 102 -7.52 -2.01 18.15
C ALA A 102 -7.19 -1.98 16.66
N LEU A 103 -6.86 -0.80 16.14
CA LEU A 103 -6.44 -0.61 14.75
C LEU A 103 -5.16 -1.39 14.43
N SER A 104 -4.11 -1.24 15.25
CA SER A 104 -2.82 -1.90 15.04
C SER A 104 -2.95 -3.41 15.11
N GLY A 105 -3.70 -3.94 16.08
CA GLY A 105 -3.99 -5.37 16.22
C GLY A 105 -4.83 -5.92 15.07
N TRP A 106 -5.77 -5.14 14.54
CA TRP A 106 -6.55 -5.54 13.36
C TRP A 106 -5.70 -5.58 12.09
N LEU A 107 -4.92 -4.51 11.83
CA LEU A 107 -4.03 -4.43 10.67
C LEU A 107 -2.95 -5.52 10.71
N THR A 108 -2.41 -5.83 11.89
CA THR A 108 -1.46 -6.95 12.09
C THR A 108 -2.08 -8.28 11.64
N GLN A 109 -3.34 -8.56 12.01
CA GLN A 109 -4.04 -9.76 11.57
C GLN A 109 -4.34 -9.76 10.06
N CYS A 110 -4.50 -8.59 9.43
CA CYS A 110 -4.62 -8.49 7.97
C CYS A 110 -3.30 -8.80 7.23
N MET A 111 -2.14 -8.65 7.90
CA MET A 111 -0.84 -9.01 7.31
C MET A 111 -0.59 -10.51 7.29
N ASP A 112 -1.15 -11.23 8.27
CA ASP A 112 -1.11 -12.69 8.30
C ASP A 112 -2.08 -13.24 7.25
N ILE A 113 -1.56 -13.68 6.10
CA ILE A 113 -2.36 -14.19 4.98
C ILE A 113 -2.10 -15.67 4.75
N LEU A 114 -2.94 -16.28 3.93
CA LEU A 114 -2.73 -17.60 3.37
C LEU A 114 -2.62 -17.49 1.84
N GLN A 115 -1.92 -18.44 1.24
CA GLN A 115 -2.00 -18.72 -0.19
C GLN A 115 -2.28 -20.20 -0.39
N GLU A 116 -3.51 -20.51 -0.77
CA GLU A 116 -4.02 -21.90 -0.86
C GLU A 116 -3.66 -22.71 0.41
N GLY A 117 -3.82 -22.09 1.59
CA GLY A 117 -3.53 -22.70 2.88
C GLY A 117 -2.07 -22.63 3.36
N ARG A 118 -1.14 -22.15 2.54
CA ARG A 118 0.25 -21.88 2.96
C ARG A 118 0.34 -20.52 3.63
N SER A 119 1.03 -20.43 4.76
CA SER A 119 1.24 -19.16 5.46
C SER A 119 2.06 -18.19 4.60
N GLY A 120 1.67 -16.92 4.63
CA GLY A 120 2.39 -15.82 3.99
C GLY A 120 2.13 -14.50 4.71
N ILE A 121 2.90 -13.48 4.35
CA ILE A 121 2.77 -12.13 4.89
C ILE A 121 2.48 -11.15 3.78
N LEU A 122 1.43 -10.35 3.92
CA LEU A 122 1.17 -9.20 3.07
C LEU A 122 2.07 -8.04 3.52
N ARG A 123 2.68 -7.33 2.56
CA ARG A 123 3.60 -6.21 2.82
C ARG A 123 3.20 -4.97 2.02
N PHE A 124 3.62 -3.80 2.49
CA PHE A 124 3.33 -2.50 1.89
C PHE A 124 4.60 -1.89 1.27
N TYR A 125 5.37 -2.70 0.53
CA TYR A 125 6.66 -2.28 -0.03
C TYR A 125 6.56 -1.08 -0.97
N ASP A 126 5.53 -1.08 -1.83
CA ASP A 126 5.15 0.04 -2.68
C ASP A 126 3.64 0.27 -2.53
N THR A 127 3.28 1.37 -1.90
CA THR A 127 1.89 1.66 -1.53
C THR A 127 1.04 2.04 -2.74
N ARG A 128 1.66 2.30 -3.90
CA ARG A 128 0.99 2.53 -5.18
C ARG A 128 0.36 1.26 -5.74
N ILE A 129 0.71 0.09 -5.20
CA ILE A 129 0.14 -1.21 -5.56
C ILE A 129 -1.15 -1.51 -4.80
N LEU A 130 -1.39 -0.82 -3.68
CA LEU A 130 -2.60 -0.97 -2.86
C LEU A 130 -3.91 -0.95 -3.68
N PRO A 131 -4.11 -0.08 -4.69
CA PRO A 131 -5.33 -0.07 -5.49
C PRO A 131 -5.57 -1.36 -6.28
N LEU A 132 -4.51 -2.06 -6.69
CA LEU A 132 -4.62 -3.32 -7.41
C LEU A 132 -5.23 -4.42 -6.51
N LEU A 133 -4.97 -4.35 -5.20
CA LEU A 133 -5.61 -5.25 -4.23
C LEU A 133 -7.13 -5.15 -4.30
N PHE A 134 -7.67 -3.95 -4.42
CA PHE A 134 -9.12 -3.72 -4.43
C PHE A 134 -9.79 -3.85 -5.80
N THR A 135 -9.02 -3.86 -6.88
CA THR A 135 -9.56 -3.82 -8.25
C THR A 135 -9.37 -5.11 -9.03
N HIS A 136 -8.26 -5.82 -8.82
CA HIS A 136 -7.87 -6.97 -9.67
C HIS A 136 -7.52 -8.23 -8.88
N VAL A 137 -7.17 -8.10 -7.60
CA VAL A 137 -6.64 -9.21 -6.80
C VAL A 137 -7.70 -9.74 -5.84
N LEU A 138 -8.12 -8.95 -4.85
CA LEU A 138 -9.00 -9.43 -3.77
C LEU A 138 -10.47 -9.43 -4.22
N SER A 139 -11.19 -10.48 -3.87
CA SER A 139 -12.65 -10.51 -3.94
C SER A 139 -13.26 -9.52 -2.95
N GLU A 140 -14.52 -9.12 -3.16
CA GLU A 140 -15.23 -8.19 -2.26
C GLU A 140 -15.17 -8.62 -0.79
N GLU A 141 -15.31 -9.92 -0.50
CA GLU A 141 -15.20 -10.45 0.86
C GLU A 141 -13.79 -10.29 1.45
N GLN A 142 -12.75 -10.55 0.66
CA GLN A 142 -11.35 -10.40 1.10
C GLN A 142 -10.93 -8.93 1.24
N GLN A 143 -11.64 -7.98 0.61
CA GLN A 143 -11.38 -6.55 0.78
C GLN A 143 -11.90 -6.00 2.12
N LYS A 144 -12.96 -6.60 2.67
CA LYS A 144 -13.62 -6.11 3.91
C LYS A 144 -12.65 -5.93 5.08
N PRO A 145 -11.74 -6.87 5.39
CA PRO A 145 -10.75 -6.67 6.46
C PRO A 145 -9.93 -5.38 6.32
N LEU A 146 -9.53 -5.01 5.10
CA LEU A 146 -8.71 -3.82 4.85
C LEU A 146 -9.55 -2.52 4.80
N LEU A 147 -10.81 -2.60 4.36
CA LEU A 147 -11.69 -1.41 4.27
C LEU A 147 -12.46 -1.14 5.56
N ARG A 148 -12.60 -2.13 6.44
CA ARG A 148 -13.43 -2.02 7.64
C ARG A 148 -12.95 -0.95 8.63
N PRO A 149 -11.70 -0.99 9.12
CA PRO A 149 -11.28 -0.14 10.22
C PRO A 149 -11.03 1.32 9.79
N VAL A 150 -10.85 1.56 8.49
CA VAL A 150 -10.49 2.89 7.98
C VAL A 150 -11.72 3.65 7.46
N LEU A 151 -11.70 4.97 7.63
CA LEU A 151 -12.54 5.91 6.92
C LEU A 151 -12.04 6.09 5.48
N PHE A 152 -10.73 6.16 5.31
CA PHE A 152 -10.08 6.16 4.01
C PHE A 152 -8.62 5.71 4.11
N TRP A 153 -8.11 5.21 2.99
CA TRP A 153 -6.70 5.07 2.65
C TRP A 153 -6.29 6.24 1.75
N ALA A 154 -5.06 6.74 1.89
CA ALA A 154 -4.50 7.78 1.02
C ALA A 154 -3.01 7.55 0.73
N TRP A 155 -2.59 7.80 -0.50
CA TRP A 155 -1.21 7.66 -0.98
C TRP A 155 -0.94 8.62 -2.14
N GLN A 156 0.30 8.72 -2.60
CA GLN A 156 0.64 9.39 -3.86
C GLN A 156 0.82 8.36 -4.97
N ASP A 157 0.22 8.58 -6.14
CA ASP A 157 0.40 7.71 -7.30
C ASP A 157 1.80 7.83 -7.94
N MET A 158 2.05 7.09 -9.02
CA MET A 158 3.36 7.10 -9.71
C MET A 158 3.74 8.46 -10.30
N ASP A 159 2.78 9.39 -10.42
CA ASP A 159 2.98 10.75 -10.90
C ASP A 159 3.00 11.77 -9.75
N GLY A 160 2.94 11.31 -8.49
CA GLY A 160 2.95 12.16 -7.29
C GLY A 160 1.60 12.77 -6.94
N ASN A 161 0.50 12.38 -7.60
CA ASN A 161 -0.82 12.91 -7.30
C ASN A 161 -1.42 12.23 -6.08
N ALA A 162 -2.09 13.00 -5.21
CA ALA A 162 -2.83 12.47 -4.09
C ALA A 162 -4.00 11.58 -4.57
N ARG A 163 -4.08 10.36 -4.04
CA ARG A 163 -5.14 9.40 -4.29
C ARG A 163 -5.70 8.88 -2.98
N GLY A 164 -6.91 8.33 -3.03
CA GLY A 164 -7.50 7.69 -1.87
C GLY A 164 -8.61 6.72 -2.22
N ILE A 165 -8.85 5.78 -1.31
CA ILE A 165 -9.95 4.81 -1.36
C ILE A 165 -10.74 4.94 -0.07
N LYS A 166 -12.06 5.06 -0.17
CA LYS A 166 -12.93 5.11 1.00
C LYS A 166 -13.01 3.74 1.65
N GLY A 167 -12.94 3.71 2.97
CA GLY A 167 -13.31 2.56 3.76
C GLY A 167 -14.72 2.69 4.30
N SER A 168 -15.08 1.75 5.18
CA SER A 168 -16.40 1.74 5.82
C SER A 168 -16.41 2.51 7.15
N GLY A 169 -15.26 2.63 7.83
CA GLY A 169 -15.16 3.20 9.18
C GLY A 169 -16.08 2.53 10.21
N THR A 170 -16.44 1.25 10.01
CA THR A 170 -17.43 0.60 10.86
C THR A 170 -16.85 0.40 12.26
N PRO A 171 -17.57 0.77 13.34
CA PRO A 171 -17.09 0.53 14.70
C PRO A 171 -16.78 -0.94 14.96
N GLN A 172 -15.70 -1.20 15.71
CA GLN A 172 -15.31 -2.55 16.08
C GLN A 172 -16.39 -3.20 16.97
N THR A 173 -16.72 -4.46 16.70
CA THR A 173 -17.50 -5.28 17.65
C THR A 173 -16.60 -6.06 18.60
N ARG A 174 -17.07 -6.32 19.82
CA ARG A 174 -16.28 -7.00 20.85
C ARG A 174 -15.82 -8.38 20.35
N ASP A 175 -14.54 -8.70 20.56
CA ASP A 175 -13.90 -9.96 20.17
C ASP A 175 -13.90 -10.27 18.66
N GLU A 176 -14.22 -9.28 17.83
CA GLU A 176 -14.20 -9.40 16.37
C GLU A 176 -12.76 -9.50 15.86
N LYS A 177 -12.55 -10.41 14.91
CA LYS A 177 -11.29 -10.59 14.20
C LYS A 177 -11.53 -10.53 12.69
N PRO A 178 -10.57 -10.00 11.90
CA PRO A 178 -10.68 -10.06 10.46
C PRO A 178 -10.67 -11.52 9.99
N HIS A 179 -11.44 -11.79 8.95
CA HIS A 179 -11.29 -13.05 8.22
C HIS A 179 -9.91 -13.05 7.57
N LYS A 180 -9.17 -14.14 7.76
CA LYS A 180 -7.83 -14.29 7.16
C LYS A 180 -7.95 -14.25 5.64
N ILE A 181 -7.16 -13.40 5.00
CA ILE A 181 -7.12 -13.32 3.54
C ILE A 181 -6.41 -14.58 3.03
N ASN A 182 -7.14 -15.45 2.32
CA ASN A 182 -6.55 -16.61 1.65
C ASN A 182 -6.54 -16.37 0.13
N LEU A 183 -5.38 -16.06 -0.42
CA LEU A 183 -5.19 -15.85 -1.84
C LEU A 183 -5.25 -17.18 -2.59
N SER A 184 -5.99 -17.21 -3.68
CA SER A 184 -5.86 -18.30 -4.65
C SER A 184 -4.61 -18.13 -5.50
N ASP A 185 -4.17 -19.20 -6.17
CA ASP A 185 -3.05 -19.16 -7.10
C ASP A 185 -3.26 -18.09 -8.19
N ARG A 186 -4.50 -17.94 -8.68
CA ARG A 186 -4.84 -16.91 -9.66
C ARG A 186 -4.68 -15.49 -9.09
N GLN A 187 -5.03 -15.27 -7.83
CA GLN A 187 -4.88 -13.96 -7.19
C GLN A 187 -3.41 -13.64 -6.93
N LEU A 188 -2.62 -14.64 -6.54
CA LEU A 188 -1.18 -14.49 -6.43
C LEU A 188 -0.57 -14.17 -7.81
N GLU A 189 -0.98 -14.85 -8.87
CA GLU A 189 -0.49 -14.58 -10.23
C GLU A 189 -0.81 -13.14 -10.69
N HIS A 190 -2.01 -12.64 -10.37
CA HIS A 190 -2.36 -11.23 -10.61
C HIS A 190 -1.49 -10.25 -9.82
N LEU A 191 -1.00 -10.62 -8.63
CA LEU A 191 -0.01 -9.83 -7.90
C LEU A 191 1.37 -9.91 -8.56
N MET A 192 1.79 -11.10 -9.01
CA MET A 192 3.07 -11.30 -9.70
C MET A 192 3.18 -10.50 -11.01
N CYS A 193 2.05 -10.21 -11.66
CA CYS A 193 2.01 -9.29 -12.81
C CYS A 193 2.61 -7.90 -12.49
N VAL A 194 2.62 -7.45 -11.23
CA VAL A 194 3.31 -6.22 -10.82
C VAL A 194 4.81 -6.35 -11.02
N CYS A 195 5.40 -7.48 -10.59
CA CYS A 195 6.82 -7.78 -10.77
C CYS A 195 7.18 -7.83 -12.26
N ASP A 196 6.33 -8.44 -13.09
CA ASP A 196 6.54 -8.50 -14.54
C ASP A 196 6.58 -7.09 -15.17
N VAL A 197 5.69 -6.19 -14.74
CA VAL A 197 5.70 -4.80 -15.21
C VAL A 197 6.96 -4.08 -14.77
N MET A 198 7.36 -4.24 -13.50
CA MET A 198 8.59 -3.64 -12.99
C MET A 198 9.82 -4.14 -13.74
N ALA A 199 9.88 -5.44 -14.03
CA ALA A 199 10.93 -6.05 -14.83
C ALA A 199 10.95 -5.45 -16.25
N LEU A 200 9.82 -5.49 -16.98
CA LEU A 200 9.71 -4.92 -18.33
C LEU A 200 10.18 -3.47 -18.39
N LEU A 201 9.72 -2.62 -17.46
CA LEU A 201 10.03 -1.19 -17.45
C LEU A 201 11.47 -0.89 -16.99
N SER A 202 12.19 -1.88 -16.45
CA SER A 202 13.60 -1.71 -16.08
C SER A 202 14.55 -1.72 -17.29
N HIS A 203 14.18 -2.39 -18.39
CA HIS A 203 15.00 -2.52 -19.60
C HIS A 203 14.31 -2.07 -20.90
N ARG A 204 13.01 -1.76 -20.87
CA ARG A 204 12.25 -1.25 -22.02
C ARG A 204 11.51 0.03 -21.68
N ALA A 205 11.35 0.88 -22.70
CA ALA A 205 10.51 2.06 -22.63
C ALA A 205 9.57 2.10 -23.85
N PRO A 206 8.32 2.55 -23.67
CA PRO A 206 7.41 2.79 -24.80
C PRO A 206 7.92 3.96 -25.67
N PRO A 207 7.41 4.12 -26.90
CA PRO A 207 7.68 5.29 -27.72
C PRO A 207 7.37 6.60 -26.99
N ALA A 208 8.18 7.64 -27.24
CA ALA A 208 7.99 8.94 -26.63
C ALA A 208 6.58 9.49 -26.90
N GLY A 209 5.92 10.01 -25.86
CA GLY A 209 4.57 10.55 -25.95
C GLY A 209 3.45 9.50 -26.03
N ARG A 210 3.76 8.19 -25.98
CA ARG A 210 2.75 7.12 -26.03
C ARG A 210 1.79 7.17 -24.84
N TYR A 211 2.30 7.55 -23.67
CA TYR A 211 1.56 7.66 -22.42
C TYR A 211 1.68 9.08 -21.87
N ALA A 212 0.58 9.58 -21.32
CA ALA A 212 0.51 10.91 -20.72
C ALA A 212 1.13 10.98 -19.31
N SER A 213 1.34 9.83 -18.66
CA SER A 213 1.81 9.74 -17.28
C SER A 213 2.44 8.37 -16.98
N GLN A 214 3.22 8.29 -15.90
CA GLN A 214 3.80 7.02 -15.42
C GLN A 214 2.72 6.09 -14.89
N GLN A 215 1.68 6.62 -14.22
CA GLN A 215 0.55 5.82 -13.77
C GLN A 215 -0.20 5.19 -14.96
N ALA A 216 -0.39 5.93 -16.06
CA ALA A 216 -1.04 5.40 -17.26
C ALA A 216 -0.22 4.28 -17.93
N LEU A 217 1.10 4.46 -18.01
CA LEU A 217 2.01 3.43 -18.50
C LEU A 217 1.93 2.15 -17.65
N PHE A 218 2.07 2.29 -16.33
CA PHE A 218 2.02 1.15 -15.42
C PHE A 218 0.68 0.41 -15.50
N SER A 219 -0.45 1.14 -15.47
CA SER A 219 -1.78 0.53 -15.54
C SER A 219 -2.01 -0.26 -16.82
N ASP A 220 -1.57 0.26 -17.98
CA ASP A 220 -1.74 -0.43 -19.27
C ASP A 220 -0.80 -1.64 -19.38
N CYS A 221 0.44 -1.53 -18.93
CA CYS A 221 1.36 -2.66 -18.85
C CYS A 221 0.84 -3.76 -17.91
N TYR A 222 0.34 -3.39 -16.73
CA TYR A 222 -0.24 -4.33 -15.77
C TYR A 222 -1.44 -5.06 -16.38
N GLN A 223 -2.35 -4.32 -16.99
CA GLN A 223 -3.51 -4.91 -17.66
C GLN A 223 -3.08 -5.86 -18.79
N GLY A 224 -2.05 -5.50 -19.55
CA GLY A 224 -1.46 -6.38 -20.56
C GLY A 224 -0.87 -7.67 -19.99
N MET A 225 -0.19 -7.62 -18.84
CA MET A 225 0.34 -8.82 -18.15
C MET A 225 -0.79 -9.71 -17.62
N VAL A 226 -1.85 -9.11 -17.06
CA VAL A 226 -3.05 -9.84 -16.63
C VAL A 226 -3.74 -10.52 -17.83
N GLU A 227 -3.86 -9.83 -18.97
CA GLU A 227 -4.39 -10.41 -20.19
C GLU A 227 -3.53 -11.57 -20.69
N ALA A 228 -2.21 -11.42 -20.74
CA ALA A 228 -1.29 -12.47 -21.14
C ALA A 228 -1.44 -13.73 -20.25
N THR A 229 -1.54 -13.51 -18.93
CA THR A 229 -1.84 -14.56 -17.95
C THR A 229 -3.15 -15.28 -18.26
N ASN A 230 -4.22 -14.53 -18.53
CA ASN A 230 -5.53 -15.09 -18.86
C ASN A 230 -5.54 -15.86 -20.18
N HIS A 231 -4.65 -15.54 -21.11
CA HIS A 231 -4.45 -16.28 -22.36
C HIS A 231 -3.51 -17.49 -22.20
N GLY A 232 -3.02 -17.77 -20.98
CA GLY A 232 -2.12 -18.89 -20.73
C GLY A 232 -0.70 -18.67 -21.27
N ILE A 233 -0.27 -17.41 -21.44
CA ILE A 233 1.10 -17.10 -21.84
C ILE A 233 2.01 -17.16 -20.62
N ILE A 234 2.89 -18.16 -20.60
CA ILE A 234 3.75 -18.49 -19.46
C ILE A 234 5.15 -17.88 -19.60
N LEU A 235 5.72 -17.84 -20.81
CA LEU A 235 7.10 -17.41 -21.02
C LEU A 235 7.22 -15.87 -20.91
N ASP A 236 8.15 -15.40 -20.08
CA ASP A 236 8.40 -13.97 -19.81
C ASP A 236 8.55 -13.15 -21.09
N GLU A 237 9.40 -13.59 -22.02
CA GLU A 237 9.61 -12.89 -23.31
C GLU A 237 8.32 -12.79 -24.13
N ALA A 238 7.46 -13.81 -24.07
CA ALA A 238 6.18 -13.81 -24.78
C ALA A 238 5.15 -12.89 -24.12
N ARG A 239 5.17 -12.78 -22.78
CA ARG A 239 4.35 -11.84 -22.01
C ARG A 239 4.79 -10.40 -22.28
N GLU A 240 6.09 -10.11 -22.26
CA GLU A 240 6.63 -8.80 -22.64
C GLU A 240 6.24 -8.44 -24.07
N ALA A 241 6.42 -9.37 -25.02
CA ALA A 241 6.02 -9.15 -26.41
C ALA A 241 4.50 -8.90 -26.55
N TRP A 242 3.67 -9.55 -25.75
CA TRP A 242 2.23 -9.30 -25.69
C TRP A 242 1.93 -7.84 -25.30
N VAL A 243 2.56 -7.36 -24.23
CA VAL A 243 2.40 -5.98 -23.75
C VAL A 243 2.94 -4.98 -24.78
N MET A 244 4.15 -5.20 -25.30
CA MET A 244 4.80 -4.28 -26.24
C MET A 244 4.05 -4.14 -27.57
N LYS A 245 3.26 -5.13 -28.01
CA LYS A 245 2.37 -4.98 -29.17
C LYS A 245 1.41 -3.81 -29.01
N LYS A 246 0.92 -3.54 -27.79
CA LYS A 246 0.03 -2.41 -27.49
C LYS A 246 0.73 -1.05 -27.59
N TRP A 247 2.06 -1.02 -27.44
CA TRP A 247 2.84 0.21 -27.64
C TRP A 247 2.93 0.60 -29.11
N LEU A 248 2.94 -0.39 -30.00
CA LEU A 248 3.13 -0.22 -31.45
C LEU A 248 1.81 -0.07 -32.22
N ALA A 249 0.68 -0.50 -31.65
CA ALA A 249 -0.64 -0.28 -32.23
C ALA A 249 -1.10 1.16 -31.97
N ALA A 250 -0.75 2.07 -32.87
CA ALA A 250 -1.31 3.43 -32.99
C ALA A 250 -1.67 3.68 -34.46
#